data_AF-A0A1G9UI24-F1
#
_entry.id   AF-A0A1G9UI24-F1
#
_cell.length_a   1.000
_cell.length_b   1.000
_cell.length_c   1.000
_cell.angle_alpha   90.00
_cell.angle_beta   90.00
_cell.angle_gamma   90.00
#
_symmetry.space_group_name_H-M   'P 1'
#
loop_
_entity.id
_entity.type
_entity.pdbx_description
1 polymer ?
#
loop_
_entity_poly.entity_id
_entity_poly.type
_entity_poly.pdbx_seq_one_letter_code
_entity_poly.pdbx_strand_id
1 'polypeptide(L)'
;MKNIRFYKAEKYNSDDYEKVEDMIYMLHHDPEEQSIIYVTSIVFEPEPELEENEPSDPYVSQYPLEDILDEFFVYCNDMYEKENESDKNHSYVEFASEEIDDIKKLLSIIGKHVYNKQEGEYVDLKIE
;
A
#
# COMPACT_ATOMS: atom_id res chain seq x y z
N MET A 1 -10.43 -4.77 -1.35
CA MET A 1 -9.10 -5.22 -0.95
C MET A 1 -9.27 -6.08 0.28
N LYS A 2 -9.09 -7.39 0.14
CA LYS A 2 -9.18 -8.33 1.28
C LYS A 2 -7.87 -9.04 1.53
N ASN A 3 -7.82 -9.76 2.65
CA ASN A 3 -6.68 -10.57 3.06
C ASN A 3 -5.36 -9.79 3.06
N ILE A 4 -5.45 -8.50 3.44
CA ILE A 4 -4.33 -7.56 3.42
C ILE A 4 -3.26 -8.03 4.40
N ARG A 5 -2.04 -8.19 3.90
CA ARG A 5 -0.89 -8.68 4.65
C ARG A 5 0.33 -7.83 4.35
N PHE A 6 1.25 -7.78 5.32
CA PHE A 6 2.56 -7.19 5.07
C PHE A 6 3.30 -7.99 3.99
N TYR A 7 3.82 -7.28 2.99
CA TYR A 7 4.69 -7.83 1.98
C TYR A 7 6.14 -7.46 2.30
N LYS A 8 6.93 -8.46 2.72
CA LYS A 8 8.37 -8.26 2.94
C LYS A 8 9.11 -8.29 1.60
N ALA A 9 9.15 -7.16 0.90
CA ALA A 9 9.82 -7.04 -0.38
C ALA A 9 11.32 -7.39 -0.28
N GLU A 10 11.87 -8.05 -1.30
CA GLU A 10 13.28 -8.44 -1.31
C GLU A 10 14.22 -7.24 -1.22
N LYS A 11 13.82 -6.10 -1.81
CA LYS A 11 14.57 -4.84 -1.79
C LYS A 11 14.84 -4.30 -0.39
N TYR A 12 14.03 -4.64 0.60
CA TYR A 12 14.26 -4.27 2.00
C TYR A 12 15.49 -4.92 2.64
N ASN A 13 16.19 -5.81 1.93
CA ASN A 13 17.48 -6.35 2.37
C ASN A 13 18.68 -5.63 1.73
N SER A 14 18.48 -4.60 0.88
CA SER A 14 19.58 -3.78 0.37
C SER A 14 20.04 -2.75 1.38
N ASP A 15 21.22 -2.17 1.16
CA ASP A 15 21.76 -1.08 1.98
C ASP A 15 20.99 0.24 1.83
N ASP A 16 20.01 0.30 0.91
CA ASP A 16 19.15 1.48 0.71
C ASP A 16 18.01 1.54 1.73
N TYR A 17 17.77 0.46 2.50
CA TYR A 17 16.66 0.39 3.46
C TYR A 17 17.16 0.05 4.86
N GLU A 18 16.71 0.80 5.86
CA GLU A 18 16.91 0.51 7.27
C GLU A 18 15.59 0.15 7.94
N LYS A 19 15.50 -1.03 8.57
CA LYS A 19 14.31 -1.38 9.36
C LYS A 19 14.28 -0.54 10.64
N VAL A 20 13.33 0.39 10.74
CA VAL A 20 13.19 1.28 11.90
C VAL A 20 12.17 0.77 12.92
N GLU A 21 11.10 0.12 12.45
CA GLU A 21 10.08 -0.52 13.29
C GLU A 21 9.57 -1.80 12.62
N ASP A 22 8.67 -2.54 13.29
CA ASP A 22 8.11 -3.73 12.66
C ASP A 22 7.29 -3.35 11.43
N MET A 23 7.57 -4.00 10.29
CA MET A 23 6.97 -3.73 8.97
C MET A 23 7.29 -2.33 8.38
N ILE A 24 8.04 -1.47 9.06
CA ILE A 24 8.37 -0.11 8.61
C ILE A 24 9.88 0.00 8.36
N TYR A 25 10.21 0.53 7.18
CA TYR A 25 11.58 0.77 6.75
C TYR A 25 11.77 2.25 6.47
N MET A 26 12.97 2.77 6.71
CA MET A 26 13.40 4.07 6.23
C MET A 26 14.16 3.83 4.92
N LEU A 27 13.81 4.57 3.88
CA LEU A 27 14.53 4.60 2.61
C LEU A 27 15.64 5.65 2.70
N HIS A 28 16.88 5.24 2.49
CA HIS A 28 18.02 6.13 2.38
C HIS A 28 17.99 6.80 1.00
N HIS A 29 17.60 8.07 0.97
CA HIS A 29 17.69 8.89 -0.24
C HIS A 29 19.11 9.41 -0.47
N ASP A 30 19.35 9.97 -1.66
CA ASP A 30 20.59 10.67 -1.99
C ASP A 30 20.94 11.65 -0.84
N PRO A 31 22.20 11.70 -0.37
CA PRO A 31 22.63 12.64 0.68
C PRO A 31 22.27 14.12 0.42
N GLU A 32 21.99 14.51 -0.83
CA GLU A 32 21.51 15.84 -1.19
C GLU A 32 20.00 16.05 -0.94
N GLU A 33 19.20 14.98 -0.89
CA GLU A 33 17.78 15.00 -0.51
C GLU A 33 17.63 14.80 1.01
N GLN A 34 17.18 15.86 1.68
CA GLN A 34 17.11 15.89 3.15
C GLN A 34 15.84 15.25 3.73
N SER A 35 14.92 14.76 2.89
CA SER A 35 13.68 14.15 3.35
C SER A 35 13.92 12.71 3.77
N ILE A 36 13.59 12.42 5.02
CA ILE A 36 13.48 11.04 5.51
C ILE A 36 12.17 10.49 4.95
N ILE A 37 12.22 9.34 4.28
CA ILE A 37 11.03 8.68 3.75
C ILE A 37 10.89 7.32 4.45
N TYR A 38 9.72 7.11 5.05
CA TYR A 38 9.33 5.84 5.65
C TYR A 38 8.44 5.08 4.69
N VAL A 39 8.68 3.78 4.55
CA VAL A 39 7.95 2.90 3.64
C VAL A 39 7.44 1.65 4.33
N THR A 40 6.34 1.13 3.81
CA THR A 40 5.82 -0.21 4.10
C THR A 40 5.19 -0.77 2.84
N SER A 41 5.20 -2.09 2.68
CA SER A 41 4.55 -2.75 1.57
C SER A 41 3.47 -3.71 2.03
N ILE A 42 2.38 -3.74 1.28
CA ILE A 42 1.30 -4.69 1.48
C ILE A 42 1.09 -5.55 0.24
N VAL A 43 0.46 -6.70 0.47
CA VAL A 43 -0.13 -7.55 -0.55
C VAL A 43 -1.58 -7.79 -0.16
N PHE A 44 -2.48 -7.75 -1.14
CA PHE A 44 -3.91 -7.97 -0.95
C PHE A 44 -4.53 -8.72 -2.13
N GLU A 45 -5.73 -9.28 -1.94
CA GLU A 45 -6.53 -9.85 -3.01
C GLU A 45 -7.52 -8.79 -3.53
N PRO A 46 -7.52 -8.49 -4.84
CA PRO A 46 -8.50 -7.58 -5.44
C PRO A 46 -9.91 -8.15 -5.45
N GLU A 47 -10.91 -7.26 -5.41
CA GLU A 47 -12.34 -7.62 -5.39
C GLU A 47 -13.10 -6.88 -6.51
N PRO A 48 -13.13 -7.42 -7.75
CA PRO A 48 -13.77 -6.75 -8.89
C PRO A 48 -15.25 -6.44 -8.67
N GLU A 49 -15.93 -7.20 -7.81
CA GLU A 49 -17.30 -6.92 -7.40
C GLU A 49 -17.48 -5.62 -6.59
N LEU A 50 -16.38 -5.05 -6.09
CA LEU A 50 -16.29 -3.77 -5.37
C LEU A 50 -15.54 -2.71 -6.19
N GLU A 51 -15.56 -2.83 -7.52
CA GLU A 51 -14.99 -1.88 -8.48
C GLU A 51 -13.45 -1.85 -8.54
N GLU A 52 -12.78 -2.82 -7.91
CA GLU A 52 -11.35 -3.07 -8.11
C GLU A 52 -11.06 -3.66 -9.51
N ASN A 53 -9.78 -3.65 -9.89
CA ASN A 53 -9.31 -4.31 -11.10
C ASN A 53 -9.40 -5.84 -10.94
N GLU A 54 -9.48 -6.55 -12.06
CA GLU A 54 -9.34 -8.01 -12.07
C GLU A 54 -8.00 -8.43 -11.45
N PRO A 55 -7.92 -9.51 -10.66
CA PRO A 55 -6.66 -9.99 -10.07
C PRO A 55 -5.55 -10.29 -11.08
N SER A 56 -5.90 -10.48 -12.36
CA SER A 56 -4.94 -10.69 -13.44
C SER A 56 -4.36 -9.41 -14.05
N ASP A 57 -4.95 -8.26 -13.74
CA ASP A 57 -4.53 -6.94 -14.22
C ASP A 57 -3.18 -6.57 -13.58
N PRO A 58 -2.16 -6.18 -14.36
CA PRO A 58 -0.86 -5.80 -13.83
C PRO A 58 -0.86 -4.47 -13.08
N TYR A 59 -1.93 -3.67 -13.18
CA TYR A 59 -2.05 -2.39 -12.50
C TYR A 59 -2.90 -2.51 -11.24
N VAL A 60 -2.39 -1.98 -10.14
CA VAL A 60 -3.15 -1.83 -8.89
C VAL A 60 -4.34 -0.90 -9.14
N SER A 61 -5.52 -1.30 -8.67
CA SER A 61 -6.74 -0.51 -8.85
C SER A 61 -6.68 0.83 -8.11
N GLN A 62 -7.32 1.85 -8.68
CA GLN A 62 -7.49 3.15 -8.02
C GLN A 62 -8.51 3.08 -6.88
N TYR A 63 -9.50 2.19 -6.94
CA TYR A 63 -10.47 1.98 -5.87
C TYR A 63 -10.07 0.74 -5.08
N PRO A 64 -10.02 0.76 -3.73
CA PRO A 64 -10.08 1.90 -2.83
C PRO A 64 -8.74 2.61 -2.58
N LEU A 65 -7.72 2.38 -3.43
CA LEU A 65 -6.37 2.88 -3.21
C LEU A 65 -6.30 4.39 -3.00
N GLU A 66 -6.93 5.21 -3.84
CA GLU A 66 -6.89 6.68 -3.74
C GLU A 66 -7.40 7.17 -2.38
N ASP A 67 -8.51 6.63 -1.90
CA ASP A 67 -9.06 7.00 -0.60
C ASP A 67 -8.18 6.52 0.57
N ILE A 68 -7.45 5.41 0.42
CA ILE A 68 -6.43 4.98 1.39
C ILE A 68 -5.27 5.98 1.43
N LEU A 69 -4.82 6.48 0.27
CA LEU A 69 -3.76 7.49 0.20
C LEU A 69 -4.18 8.76 0.95
N ASP A 70 -5.40 9.23 0.70
CA ASP A 70 -5.94 10.45 1.32
C ASP A 70 -6.22 10.28 2.83
N GLU A 71 -6.85 9.17 3.25
CA GLU A 71 -7.19 8.92 4.67
C GLU A 71 -5.94 8.82 5.55
N PHE A 72 -4.88 8.19 5.04
CA PHE A 72 -3.67 7.93 5.80
C PHE A 72 -2.52 8.89 5.52
N PHE A 73 -2.70 9.87 4.62
CA PHE A 73 -1.65 10.83 4.22
C PHE A 73 -0.37 10.15 3.72
N VAL A 74 -0.54 9.12 2.88
CA VAL A 74 0.55 8.35 2.27
C VAL A 74 0.49 8.45 0.74
N TYR A 75 1.57 8.08 0.05
CA TYR A 75 1.60 7.98 -1.41
C TYR A 75 2.21 6.64 -1.86
N CYS A 76 1.89 6.20 -3.08
CA CYS A 76 2.53 5.01 -3.65
C CYS A 76 3.98 5.32 -4.05
N ASN A 77 4.93 4.59 -3.48
CA ASN A 77 6.36 4.68 -3.83
C ASN A 77 6.76 3.65 -4.89
N ASP A 78 6.14 2.47 -4.84
CA ASP A 78 6.38 1.38 -5.79
C ASP A 78 5.09 0.60 -6.01
N MET A 79 4.75 0.40 -7.28
CA MET A 79 3.57 -0.36 -7.70
C MET A 79 3.93 -1.77 -8.12
N TYR A 80 5.16 -2.26 -7.83
CA TYR A 80 5.60 -3.64 -8.00
C TYR A 80 5.13 -4.27 -9.31
N GLU A 81 5.37 -3.58 -10.44
CA GLU A 81 4.79 -3.94 -11.75
C GLU A 81 5.11 -5.40 -12.13
N LYS A 82 6.30 -5.91 -11.79
CA LYS A 82 6.71 -7.30 -12.11
C LYS A 82 5.95 -8.33 -11.27
N GLU A 83 5.78 -8.07 -9.98
CA GLU A 83 5.02 -8.92 -9.07
C GLU A 83 3.55 -8.94 -9.50
N ASN A 84 2.97 -7.77 -9.80
CA ASN A 84 1.60 -7.63 -10.28
C ASN A 84 1.40 -8.23 -11.70
N GLU A 85 2.41 -8.22 -12.56
CA GLU A 85 2.37 -8.91 -13.84
C GLU A 85 2.42 -10.44 -13.69
N SER A 86 3.02 -10.98 -12.62
CA SER A 86 3.31 -12.41 -12.49
C SER A 86 2.37 -13.16 -11.55
N ASP A 87 1.95 -12.57 -10.44
CA ASP A 87 0.89 -13.08 -9.58
C ASP A 87 -0.47 -12.67 -10.18
N LYS A 88 -1.39 -13.64 -10.29
CA LYS A 88 -2.72 -13.44 -10.88
C LYS A 88 -3.84 -13.50 -9.86
N ASN A 89 -3.50 -13.46 -8.57
CA ASN A 89 -4.45 -13.50 -7.48
C ASN A 89 -4.29 -12.33 -6.50
N HIS A 90 -3.16 -11.63 -6.55
CA HIS A 90 -2.83 -10.58 -5.58
C HIS A 90 -2.29 -9.33 -6.27
N SER A 91 -2.46 -8.21 -5.58
CA SER A 91 -1.81 -6.94 -5.91
C SER A 91 -0.85 -6.53 -4.79
N TYR A 92 0.26 -5.91 -5.20
CA TYR A 92 1.37 -5.49 -4.36
C TYR A 92 1.56 -3.98 -4.51
N VAL A 93 1.72 -3.28 -3.39
CA VAL A 93 1.98 -1.83 -3.39
C VAL A 93 2.87 -1.47 -2.20
N GLU A 94 3.82 -0.56 -2.44
CA GLU A 94 4.60 0.11 -1.41
C GLU A 94 4.04 1.52 -1.18
N PHE A 95 3.73 1.81 0.07
CA PHE A 95 3.35 3.14 0.51
C PHE A 95 4.55 3.84 1.13
N ALA A 96 4.57 5.16 1.01
CA ALA A 96 5.54 6.03 1.61
C ALA A 96 4.90 7.25 2.28
N SER A 97 5.60 7.79 3.27
CA SER A 97 5.33 9.08 3.90
C SER A 97 6.61 9.62 4.53
N GLU A 98 6.71 10.93 4.64
CA GLU A 98 7.76 11.59 5.43
C GLU A 98 7.49 11.47 6.94
N GLU A 99 6.28 11.10 7.33
CA GLU A 99 5.84 10.95 8.72
C GLU A 99 5.62 9.48 9.08
N ILE A 100 6.43 8.95 10.02
CA ILE A 100 6.32 7.54 10.43
C ILE A 100 4.94 7.21 11.04
N ASP A 101 4.30 8.18 11.67
CA ASP A 101 2.98 8.01 12.29
C ASP A 101 1.88 7.77 11.25
N ASP A 102 2.05 8.24 10.03
CA ASP A 102 1.12 8.00 8.92
C ASP A 102 1.25 6.56 8.42
N ILE A 103 2.48 6.05 8.28
CA ILE A 103 2.74 4.62 8.00
C ILE A 103 2.17 3.72 9.11
N LYS A 104 2.31 4.12 10.38
CA LYS A 104 1.73 3.37 11.51
C LYS A 104 0.21 3.31 11.47
N LYS A 105 -0.46 4.42 11.13
CA LYS A 105 -1.92 4.46 10.96
C LYS A 105 -2.33 3.57 9.78
N LEU A 106 -1.65 3.68 8.64
CA LEU A 106 -1.89 2.83 7.47
C LEU A 106 -1.82 1.35 7.84
N LEU A 107 -0.79 0.92 8.59
CA LEU A 107 -0.63 -0.47 9.02
C LEU A 107 -1.81 -1.02 9.84
N SER A 108 -2.71 -0.16 10.35
CA SER A 108 -3.96 -0.61 10.99
C SER A 108 -4.91 -1.35 10.04
N ILE A 109 -4.73 -1.25 8.71
CA ILE A 109 -5.51 -1.98 7.71
C ILE A 109 -5.05 -3.45 7.54
N ILE A 110 -3.91 -3.85 8.12
CA ILE A 110 -3.45 -5.24 8.02
C ILE A 110 -4.49 -6.18 8.66
N GLY A 111 -4.87 -7.22 7.92
CA GLY A 111 -5.91 -8.17 8.32
C GLY A 111 -7.35 -7.63 8.25
N LYS A 112 -7.54 -6.43 7.71
CA LYS A 112 -8.85 -5.81 7.48
C LYS A 112 -9.34 -6.03 6.06
N HIS A 113 -10.63 -5.83 5.88
CA HIS A 113 -11.25 -5.67 4.57
C HIS A 113 -11.45 -4.18 4.29
N VAL A 114 -10.89 -3.69 3.20
CA VAL A 114 -10.92 -2.27 2.83
C VAL A 114 -11.53 -2.11 1.45
N TYR A 115 -12.56 -1.28 1.33
CA TYR A 115 -13.30 -1.10 0.10
C TYR A 115 -14.10 0.20 0.10
N ASN A 116 -14.46 0.67 -1.09
CA ASN A 116 -15.38 1.78 -1.23
C ASN A 116 -16.84 1.32 -1.22
N LYS A 117 -17.71 2.13 -0.63
CA LYS A 117 -19.13 1.87 -0.60
C LYS A 117 -19.93 3.14 -0.84
N GLN A 118 -20.82 3.08 -1.83
CA GLN A 118 -21.80 4.14 -2.08
C GLN A 118 -22.79 4.25 -0.91
N GLU A 119 -22.84 5.42 -0.26
CA GLU A 119 -23.83 5.76 0.76
C GLU A 119 -24.51 7.09 0.40
N GLY A 120 -25.67 6.99 -0.25
CA GLY A 120 -26.40 8.15 -0.76
C GLY A 120 -25.69 8.77 -1.97
N GLU A 121 -25.32 10.05 -1.86
CA GLU A 121 -24.58 10.78 -2.91
C GLU A 121 -23.05 10.71 -2.71
N TYR A 122 -22.58 10.05 -1.64
CA TYR A 122 -21.18 9.96 -1.28
C TYR A 122 -20.65 8.53 -1.46
N VAL A 123 -19.34 8.44 -1.70
CA VAL A 123 -18.59 7.19 -1.63
C VAL A 123 -17.74 7.28 -0.38
N ASP A 124 -17.90 6.31 0.53
CA ASP A 124 -17.10 6.22 1.74
C ASP A 124 -16.07 5.10 1.62
N LEU A 125 -14.87 5.33 2.17
CA LEU A 125 -13.92 4.27 2.49
C LEU A 125 -14.42 3.49 3.72
N LYS A 126 -14.57 2.17 3.60
CA LYS A 126 -14.91 1.26 4.70
C LYS A 126 -13.69 0.42 5.06
N ILE A 127 -13.41 0.29 6.35
CA ILE A 127 -12.31 -0.51 6.91
C ILE A 127 -12.91 -1.39 8.04
N GLU A 128 -12.98 -2.71 7.81
CA GLU A 128 -13.67 -3.66 8.70
C GLU A 128 -12.75 -4.76 9.24
#